data_AF-A0A526YI78-F1
#
_entry.id   AF-A0A526YI78-F1
#
_cell.length_a   1.000
_cell.length_b   1.000
_cell.length_c   1.000
_cell.angle_alpha   90.00
_cell.angle_beta   90.00
_cell.angle_gamma   90.00
#
_symmetry.space_group_name_H-M   'P 1'
#
loop_
_entity.id
_entity.type
_entity.pdbx_description
1 polymer ?
#
loop_
_entity_poly.entity_id
_entity_poly.type
_entity_poly.pdbx_seq_one_letter_code
_entity_poly.pdbx_strand_id
1 'polypeptide(L)'
;AIIDGPVQIKRAIPTLALIPLLMLWFGIGEGMKVTVIALAVLIPIYIQTHSSLRSIDSRYVELAETLRMGYREFIRDVILPGALPGFFLG
;
A
#
# COMPACT_ATOMS: atom_id res chain seq x y z
N ALA A 1 -25.17 -26.69 3.21
CA ALA A 1 -26.11 -26.33 2.13
C ALA A 1 -26.40 -24.82 2.08
N ILE A 2 -26.98 -24.19 3.11
CA ILE A 2 -27.37 -22.77 3.07
C ILE A 2 -26.15 -21.81 3.11
N ILE A 3 -25.04 -22.25 3.71
CA ILE A 3 -23.80 -21.46 3.84
C ILE A 3 -22.91 -21.60 2.60
N ASP A 4 -23.03 -22.70 1.85
CA ASP A 4 -22.21 -22.97 0.66
C ASP A 4 -22.54 -22.02 -0.50
N GLY A 5 -23.79 -21.62 -0.65
CA GLY A 5 -24.23 -20.67 -1.70
C GLY A 5 -23.59 -19.28 -1.59
N PRO A 6 -23.67 -18.60 -0.42
CA PRO A 6 -23.01 -17.32 -0.18
C PRO A 6 -21.48 -17.40 -0.30
N VAL A 7 -20.88 -18.51 0.14
CA VAL A 7 -19.43 -18.73 0.04
C VAL A 7 -18.99 -18.90 -1.42
N GLN A 8 -19.79 -19.59 -2.24
CA GLN A 8 -19.53 -19.69 -3.68
C GLN A 8 -19.75 -18.37 -4.43
N ILE A 9 -20.74 -17.55 -4.05
CA ILE A 9 -20.90 -16.20 -4.59
C ILE A 9 -19.68 -15.33 -4.27
N LYS A 10 -19.20 -15.34 -3.01
CA LYS A 10 -18.01 -14.57 -2.62
C LYS A 10 -16.72 -15.01 -3.34
N ARG A 11 -16.60 -16.31 -3.66
CA ARG A 11 -15.49 -16.85 -4.48
C ARG A 11 -15.64 -16.52 -5.97
N ALA A 12 -16.86 -16.27 -6.43
CA ALA A 12 -17.19 -16.02 -7.82
C ALA A 12 -17.34 -14.53 -8.17
N ILE A 13 -17.25 -13.60 -7.20
CA ILE A 13 -17.06 -12.17 -7.49
C ILE A 13 -15.60 -12.02 -7.91
N PRO A 14 -15.30 -12.05 -9.22
CA PRO A 14 -13.95 -11.91 -9.69
C PRO A 14 -13.62 -10.41 -9.56
N THR A 15 -12.35 -10.04 -9.52
CA THR A 15 -11.94 -8.65 -9.73
C THR A 15 -12.55 -8.05 -11.00
N LEU A 16 -12.96 -8.89 -11.96
CA LEU A 16 -13.73 -8.53 -13.15
C LEU A 16 -15.09 -7.85 -12.85
N ALA A 17 -15.74 -8.16 -11.74
CA ALA A 17 -17.03 -7.56 -11.37
C ALA A 17 -16.89 -6.12 -10.84
N LEU A 18 -15.70 -5.73 -10.36
CA LEU A 18 -15.39 -4.35 -9.98
C LEU A 18 -15.26 -3.43 -11.21
N ILE A 19 -14.85 -3.99 -12.36
CA ILE A 19 -14.60 -3.23 -13.59
C ILE A 19 -15.85 -2.44 -14.04
N PRO A 20 -17.05 -3.04 -14.21
CA PRO A 20 -18.22 -2.27 -14.63
C PRO A 20 -18.68 -1.23 -13.60
N LEU A 21 -18.53 -1.50 -12.30
CA LEU A 21 -18.84 -0.52 -11.24
C LEU A 21 -17.91 0.69 -11.33
N LEU A 22 -16.62 0.45 -11.55
CA LEU A 22 -15.60 1.49 -11.75
C LEU A 22 -15.79 2.22 -13.09
N MET A 23 -16.27 1.55 -14.14
CA MET A 23 -16.65 2.21 -15.40
C MET A 23 -17.79 3.19 -15.18
N LEU A 24 -18.77 2.81 -14.35
CA LEU A 24 -19.95 3.62 -14.07
C LEU A 24 -19.60 4.87 -13.25
N TRP A 25 -18.64 4.76 -12.34
CA TRP A 25 -18.19 5.87 -11.50
C TRP A 25 -17.21 6.83 -12.20
N PHE A 26 -16.18 6.28 -12.85
CA PHE A 26 -15.09 7.07 -13.44
C PHE A 26 -15.25 7.32 -14.95
N GLY A 27 -16.27 6.74 -15.57
CA GLY A 27 -16.46 6.77 -17.02
C GLY A 27 -15.52 5.80 -17.76
N ILE A 28 -15.74 5.64 -19.07
CA ILE A 28 -14.85 4.86 -19.94
C ILE A 28 -13.77 5.81 -20.46
N GLY A 29 -12.51 5.52 -20.18
CA GLY A 29 -11.39 6.37 -20.61
C GLY A 29 -10.08 6.05 -19.89
N GLU A 30 -9.12 6.98 -19.94
CA GLU A 30 -7.82 6.79 -19.28
C GLU A 30 -7.92 6.88 -17.76
N GLY A 31 -8.74 7.78 -17.22
CA GLY A 31 -8.90 7.95 -15.77
C GLY A 31 -9.32 6.67 -15.06
N MET A 32 -10.23 5.90 -15.64
CA MET A 32 -10.67 4.62 -15.10
C MET A 32 -9.55 3.57 -15.06
N LYS A 33 -8.74 3.47 -16.12
CA LYS A 33 -7.60 2.54 -16.15
C LYS A 33 -6.58 2.89 -15.08
N VAL A 34 -6.24 4.18 -14.97
CA VAL A 34 -5.29 4.68 -13.97
C VAL A 34 -5.78 4.37 -12.55
N THR A 35 -7.05 4.63 -12.25
CA THR A 35 -7.62 4.33 -10.92
C THR A 35 -7.59 2.84 -10.59
N VAL A 36 -7.93 1.98 -11.55
CA VAL A 36 -7.88 0.52 -11.36
C VAL A 36 -6.46 0.04 -11.07
N ILE A 37 -5.49 0.51 -11.86
CA ILE A 37 -4.08 0.17 -11.66
C ILE A 37 -3.60 0.72 -10.31
N ALA A 38 -3.90 1.97 -9.99
CA ALA A 38 -3.52 2.58 -8.72
C ALA A 38 -4.06 1.78 -7.52
N LEU A 39 -5.33 1.37 -7.55
CA LEU A 39 -5.93 0.52 -6.51
C LEU A 39 -5.29 -0.88 -6.44
N ALA A 40 -4.95 -1.46 -7.58
CA ALA A 40 -4.31 -2.78 -7.64
C ALA A 40 -2.90 -2.78 -7.04
N VAL A 41 -2.13 -1.71 -7.26
CA VAL A 41 -0.74 -1.59 -6.81
C VAL A 41 -0.63 -0.93 -5.41
N LEU A 42 -1.71 -0.31 -4.90
CA LEU A 42 -1.74 0.31 -3.56
C LEU A 42 -1.36 -0.67 -2.44
N ILE A 43 -1.92 -1.88 -2.49
CA ILE A 43 -1.71 -2.91 -1.46
C ILE A 43 -0.25 -3.42 -1.43
N PRO A 44 0.37 -3.86 -2.54
CA PRO A 44 1.77 -4.30 -2.51
C PRO A 44 2.73 -3.17 -2.13
N ILE A 45 2.54 -1.93 -2.64
CA ILE A 45 3.34 -0.77 -2.24
C ILE A 45 3.28 -0.56 -0.73
N TYR A 46 2.09 -0.59 -0.13
CA TYR A 46 1.92 -0.42 1.30
C TYR A 46 2.66 -1.51 2.10
N ILE A 47 2.50 -2.77 1.70
CA ILE A 47 3.15 -3.91 2.38
C ILE A 47 4.67 -3.79 2.30
N GLN A 48 5.21 -3.50 1.12
CA GLN A 48 6.66 -3.40 0.89
C GLN A 48 7.26 -2.20 1.63
N THR A 49 6.61 -1.03 1.55
CA THR A 49 7.03 0.18 2.27
C THR A 49 7.03 -0.04 3.77
N HIS A 50 5.97 -0.63 4.32
CA HIS A 50 5.86 -0.93 5.75
C HIS A 50 6.89 -1.98 6.20
N SER A 51 7.14 -3.01 5.38
CA SER A 51 8.18 -4.01 5.64
C SER A 51 9.56 -3.37 5.72
N SER A 52 9.91 -2.49 4.78
CA SER A 52 11.17 -1.76 4.80
C SER A 52 11.29 -0.84 6.01
N LEU A 53 10.23 -0.13 6.39
CA LEU A 53 10.21 0.65 7.63
C LEU A 53 10.46 -0.20 8.88
N ARG A 54 9.86 -1.39 8.96
CA ARG A 54 10.05 -2.30 10.09
C ARG A 54 11.43 -2.97 10.09
N SER A 55 12.10 -3.03 8.93
CA SER A 55 13.48 -3.51 8.83
C SER A 55 14.52 -2.50 9.31
N ILE A 56 14.12 -1.24 9.52
CA ILE A 56 14.97 -0.23 10.15
C ILE A 56 15.24 -0.67 11.59
N ASP A 57 16.52 -0.80 11.92
CA ASP A 57 16.99 -1.26 13.23
C ASP A 57 16.65 -0.23 14.33
N SER A 58 16.31 -0.69 15.54
CA SER A 58 16.05 0.17 16.69
C SER A 58 17.23 1.06 17.04
N ARG A 59 18.45 0.67 16.65
CA ARG A 59 19.67 1.48 16.75
C ARG A 59 19.54 2.86 16.09
N TYR A 60 18.76 3.02 15.02
CA TYR A 60 18.54 4.32 14.40
C TYR A 60 17.70 5.28 15.28
N VAL A 61 16.80 4.73 16.10
CA VAL A 61 16.03 5.51 17.07
C VAL A 61 16.94 5.95 18.22
N GLU A 62 17.76 5.03 18.75
CA GLU A 62 18.75 5.32 19.78
C GLU A 62 19.79 6.37 19.32
N LEU A 63 20.21 6.29 18.05
CA LEU A 63 21.12 7.27 17.44
C LEU A 63 20.48 8.66 17.38
N ALA A 64 19.20 8.72 16.96
CA ALA A 64 18.46 9.97 16.88
C ALA A 64 18.27 10.61 18.26
N GLU A 65 18.00 9.81 19.30
CA GLU A 65 17.92 10.28 20.69
C GLU A 65 19.29 10.79 21.19
N THR A 66 20.37 10.06 20.90
CA THR A 66 21.74 10.44 21.31
C THR A 66 22.20 11.73 20.63
N LEU A 67 21.84 11.91 19.36
CA LEU A 67 22.13 13.13 18.58
C LEU A 67 21.15 14.28 18.88
N ARG A 68 20.14 14.07 19.74
CA ARG A 68 19.06 15.04 20.01
C ARG A 68 18.39 15.54 18.73
N MET A 69 18.21 14.66 17.75
CA MET A 69 17.57 14.99 16.47
C MET A 69 16.13 15.44 16.67
N GLY A 70 15.74 16.49 15.93
CA GLY A 70 14.35 16.93 15.92
C GLY A 70 13.45 15.95 15.15
N TYR A 71 12.14 15.94 15.43
CA TYR A 71 11.17 15.06 14.76
C TYR A 71 11.19 15.17 13.22
N ARG A 72 11.38 16.39 12.69
CA ARG A 72 11.49 16.63 11.24
C ARG A 72 12.76 16.06 10.63
N GLU A 73 13.84 16.08 11.39
CA GLU A 73 15.16 15.60 11.00
C GLU A 73 15.16 14.07 10.98
N PHE A 74 14.61 13.45 12.03
CA PHE A 74 14.40 12.02 12.10
C PHE A 74 13.53 11.48 10.94
N ILE A 75 12.44 12.18 10.60
CA ILE A 75 11.62 11.79 9.44
C ILE A 75 12.41 11.84 8.14
N ARG A 76 13.18 12.91 7.90
CA ARG A 76 13.89 13.11 6.64
C ARG A 76 15.12 12.23 6.48
N ASP A 77 15.86 12.00 7.56
CA ASP A 77 17.18 11.36 7.49
C ASP A 77 17.14 9.87 7.84
N VAL A 78 16.07 9.39 8.49
CA VAL A 78 15.91 7.98 8.86
C VAL A 78 14.69 7.36 8.20
N ILE A 79 13.50 7.91 8.45
CA ILE A 79 12.24 7.29 8.01
C ILE A 79 12.09 7.35 6.48
N LEU A 80 12.32 8.52 5.86
CA LEU A 80 12.25 8.69 4.41
C LEU A 80 13.22 7.75 3.68
N PRO A 81 14.55 7.80 3.91
CA PRO A 81 15.49 6.92 3.22
C PRO A 81 15.29 5.45 3.56
N GLY A 82 14.81 5.10 4.77
CA GLY A 82 14.50 3.72 5.13
C GLY A 82 13.22 3.18 4.48
N ALA A 83 12.24 4.04 4.18
CA ALA A 83 11.01 3.67 3.47
C ALA A 83 11.17 3.60 1.94
N LEU A 84 12.06 4.43 1.37
CA LEU A 84 12.25 4.56 -0.08
C LEU A 84 12.52 3.22 -0.79
N PRO A 85 13.44 2.33 -0.32
CA PRO A 85 13.66 1.03 -0.95
C PRO A 85 12.38 0.19 -1.04
N GLY A 86 11.58 0.14 0.03
CA GLY A 86 10.32 -0.61 0.05
C GLY A 86 9.27 0.00 -0.87
N PHE A 87 9.24 1.33 -0.98
CA PHE A 87 8.36 2.02 -1.90
C PHE A 87 8.72 1.75 -3.37
N PHE A 88 10.01 1.75 -3.74
CA PHE A 88 10.45 1.48 -5.11
C PHE A 88 10.36 0.00 -5.52
N LEU A 89 10.38 -0.91 -4.56
CA LEU A 89 10.20 -2.35 -4.79
C LEU A 89 8.72 -2.77 -4.84
N GLY A 90 7.80 -1.87 -4.47
CA GLY A 90 6.36 -2.11 -4.37
C GLY A 90 5.59 -1.88 -5.64
#